data_AF-A0A9N9JWG3-F1
#
_entry.id   AF-A0A9N9JWG3-F1
#
_cell.length_a   1.000
_cell.length_b   1.000
_cell.length_c   1.000
_cell.angle_alpha   90.00
_cell.angle_beta   90.00
_cell.angle_gamma   90.00
#
_symmetry.space_group_name_H-M   'P 1'
#
loop_
_entity.id
_entity.type
_entity.pdbx_description
1 polymer ?
#
loop_
_entity_poly.entity_id
_entity_poly.type
_entity_poly.pdbx_seq_one_letter_code
_entity_poly.pdbx_strand_id
1 'polypeptide(L)'
;HRQHISQVVEDDMWNSKDDLRQAVHQAVTELKGGYDKNSEKYQKLDEVSLKFDDAYEGVCSLRNIRKSNQEDELTPNEIETNLRSLKTNLANSEAPYAQHFRKYLKKKKNTSKLSWEVPLASQVICADSEMVKLLEEEDVEAYNFFMDPAELSSSSNTENSSTVSSPRREEEKIRTRK
;
A
#
# COMPACT_ATOMS: atom_id res chain seq x y z
N HIS A 1 -19.21 9.70 10.02
CA HIS A 1 -18.85 9.30 11.39
C HIS A 1 -17.38 8.89 11.53
N ARG A 2 -16.83 7.98 10.69
CA ARG A 2 -15.39 7.62 10.72
C ARG A 2 -14.42 8.79 10.46
N GLN A 3 -14.81 9.75 9.62
CA GLN A 3 -13.93 10.88 9.25
C GLN A 3 -13.71 11.92 10.36
N HIS A 4 -14.61 12.04 11.34
CA HIS A 4 -14.48 13.06 12.40
C HIS A 4 -13.54 12.63 13.53
N ILE A 5 -13.46 11.33 13.84
CA ILE A 5 -12.59 10.81 14.90
C ILE A 5 -11.12 10.97 14.50
N SER A 6 -10.78 10.77 13.22
CA SER A 6 -9.42 10.95 12.72
C SER A 6 -8.92 12.38 12.85
N GLN A 7 -9.79 13.37 12.60
CA GLN A 7 -9.43 14.80 12.66
C GLN A 7 -9.06 15.25 14.09
N VAL A 8 -9.82 14.78 15.10
CA VAL A 8 -9.61 15.15 16.51
C VAL A 8 -8.32 14.52 17.08
N VAL A 9 -7.88 13.39 16.54
CA VAL A 9 -6.63 12.72 16.92
C VAL A 9 -5.39 13.35 16.26
N GLU A 10 -5.59 14.02 15.12
CA GLU A 10 -4.52 14.61 14.31
C GLU A 10 -4.07 15.98 14.82
N ASP A 11 -5.01 16.87 15.17
CA ASP A 11 -4.65 18.22 15.61
C ASP A 11 -3.91 18.19 16.96
N ASP A 12 -2.67 18.67 16.98
CA ASP A 12 -1.87 19.04 18.16
C ASP A 12 -2.49 20.20 18.97
N MET A 13 -3.82 20.32 18.98
CA MET A 13 -4.53 21.48 19.53
C MET A 13 -4.51 21.54 21.06
N TRP A 14 -4.06 20.49 21.75
CA TRP A 14 -4.08 20.41 23.21
C TRP A 14 -2.69 20.04 23.73
N ASN A 15 -1.85 21.07 23.91
CA ASN A 15 -0.44 20.89 24.26
C ASN A 15 -0.20 20.46 25.72
N SER A 16 -1.24 20.38 26.55
CA SER A 16 -1.15 19.99 27.96
C SER A 16 -2.46 19.34 28.42
N LYS A 17 -2.36 18.14 29.03
CA LYS A 17 -3.49 17.43 29.68
C LYS A 17 -4.19 18.35 30.70
N ASP A 18 -3.40 19.14 31.43
CA ASP A 18 -3.88 20.01 32.48
C ASP A 18 -4.69 21.19 31.93
N ASP A 19 -4.28 21.76 30.79
CA ASP A 19 -4.98 22.87 30.14
C ASP A 19 -6.37 22.41 29.66
N LEU A 20 -6.43 21.23 29.04
CA LEU A 20 -7.69 20.64 28.59
C LEU A 20 -8.57 20.26 29.79
N ARG A 21 -8.00 19.70 30.86
CA ARG A 21 -8.71 19.36 32.08
C ARG A 21 -9.32 20.61 32.73
N GLN A 22 -8.56 21.70 32.78
CA GLN A 22 -9.01 22.96 33.32
C GLN A 22 -10.17 23.53 32.49
N ALA A 23 -10.06 23.52 31.16
CA ALA A 23 -11.12 23.98 30.26
C ALA A 23 -12.42 23.18 30.46
N VAL A 24 -12.32 21.85 30.55
CA VAL A 24 -13.49 20.97 30.79
C VAL A 24 -14.09 21.24 32.18
N HIS A 25 -13.26 21.36 33.21
CA HIS A 25 -13.73 21.68 34.56
C HIS A 25 -14.48 23.01 34.62
N GLN A 26 -13.95 24.04 33.95
CA GLN A 26 -14.57 25.36 33.91
C GLN A 26 -15.93 25.31 33.19
N ALA A 27 -15.99 24.69 32.02
CA ALA A 27 -17.24 24.51 31.28
C ALA A 27 -18.29 23.71 32.09
N VAL A 28 -17.88 22.64 32.77
CA VAL A 28 -18.76 21.86 33.65
C VAL A 28 -19.29 22.72 34.80
N THR A 29 -18.45 23.54 35.41
CA THR A 29 -18.82 24.42 36.52
C THR A 29 -19.83 25.48 36.09
N GLU A 30 -19.59 26.11 34.95
CA GLU A 30 -20.49 27.11 34.36
C GLU A 30 -21.86 26.51 34.04
N LEU A 31 -21.90 25.33 33.42
CA LEU A 31 -23.15 24.63 33.09
C LEU A 31 -23.90 24.14 34.33
N LYS A 32 -23.19 23.66 35.36
CA LYS A 32 -23.80 23.23 36.63
C LYS A 32 -24.54 24.35 37.32
N GLY A 33 -24.07 25.60 37.20
CA GLY A 33 -24.74 26.77 37.78
C GLY A 33 -26.18 26.98 37.27
N GLY A 34 -26.53 26.42 36.11
CA GLY A 34 -27.87 26.51 35.51
C GLY A 34 -28.80 25.33 35.83
N TYR A 35 -28.36 24.33 36.59
CA TYR A 35 -29.13 23.12 36.87
C TYR A 35 -29.33 22.87 38.37
N ASP A 36 -30.47 22.28 38.73
CA ASP A 36 -30.71 21.79 40.09
C ASP A 36 -29.76 20.63 40.41
N LYS A 37 -29.20 20.61 41.62
CA LYS A 37 -28.23 19.59 42.08
C LYS A 37 -28.79 18.17 42.05
N ASN A 38 -30.10 17.99 42.18
CA ASN A 38 -30.76 16.70 42.13
C ASN A 38 -31.19 16.32 40.70
N SER A 39 -30.93 17.17 39.71
CA SER A 39 -31.27 16.88 38.34
C SER A 39 -30.31 15.86 37.72
N GLU A 40 -30.86 15.01 36.85
CA GLU A 40 -30.09 14.06 36.06
C GLU A 40 -29.00 14.76 35.22
N LYS A 41 -29.27 15.99 34.77
CA LYS A 41 -28.31 16.80 34.00
C LYS A 41 -27.10 17.19 34.84
N TYR A 42 -27.30 17.55 36.11
CA TYR A 42 -26.22 17.87 37.03
C TYR A 42 -25.34 16.63 37.28
N GLN A 43 -25.96 15.47 37.53
CA GLN A 43 -25.24 14.21 37.73
C GLN A 43 -24.43 13.80 36.49
N LYS A 44 -24.99 13.96 35.29
CA LYS A 44 -24.26 13.73 34.04
C LYS A 44 -23.04 14.64 33.90
N LEU A 45 -23.12 15.89 34.36
CA LEU A 45 -21.98 16.81 34.37
C LEU A 45 -20.91 16.42 35.41
N ASP A 46 -21.27 15.80 36.54
CA ASP A 46 -20.30 15.19 37.46
C ASP A 46 -19.57 14.00 36.81
N GLU A 47 -20.31 13.15 36.09
CA GLU A 47 -19.71 12.01 35.38
C GLU A 47 -18.70 12.43 34.30
N VAL A 48 -18.95 13.55 33.61
CA VAL A 48 -18.01 14.09 32.60
C VAL A 48 -16.66 14.39 33.24
N SER A 49 -16.64 15.02 34.42
CA SER A 49 -15.39 15.30 35.13
C SER A 49 -14.70 14.03 35.61
N LEU A 50 -15.46 13.03 36.08
CA LEU A 50 -14.91 11.76 36.56
C LEU A 50 -14.29 10.92 35.44
N LYS A 51 -14.92 10.91 34.26
CA LYS A 51 -14.48 10.10 33.09
C LYS A 51 -13.38 10.76 32.26
N PHE A 52 -12.99 12.00 32.59
CA PHE A 52 -12.04 12.77 31.80
C PHE A 52 -10.70 12.06 31.64
N ASP A 53 -10.12 11.60 32.74
CA ASP A 53 -8.78 11.01 32.76
C ASP A 53 -8.73 9.72 31.92
N ASP A 54 -9.73 8.84 32.09
CA ASP A 54 -9.87 7.59 31.31
C ASP A 54 -10.06 7.87 29.81
N ALA A 55 -10.91 8.83 29.46
CA ALA A 55 -11.16 9.20 28.07
C ALA A 55 -9.90 9.80 27.42
N TYR A 56 -9.18 10.67 28.13
CA TYR A 56 -7.94 11.26 27.66
C TYR A 56 -6.85 10.20 27.42
N GLU A 57 -6.69 9.26 28.35
CA GLU A 57 -5.74 8.16 28.21
C GLU A 57 -6.11 7.24 27.03
N GLY A 58 -7.40 6.94 26.84
CA GLY A 58 -7.89 6.19 25.68
C GLY A 58 -7.54 6.86 24.34
N VAL A 59 -7.77 8.19 24.24
CA VAL A 59 -7.41 8.97 23.05
C VAL A 59 -5.89 8.99 22.83
N CYS A 60 -5.10 9.19 23.89
CA CYS A 60 -3.63 9.15 23.80
C CYS A 60 -3.13 7.77 23.35
N SER A 61 -3.71 6.70 23.87
CA SER A 61 -3.37 5.32 23.50
C SER A 61 -3.66 5.06 22.03
N LEU A 62 -4.82 5.49 21.53
CA LEU A 62 -5.15 5.39 20.10
C LEU A 62 -4.18 6.19 19.22
N ARG A 63 -3.78 7.39 19.67
CA ARG A 63 -2.78 8.22 18.98
C ARG A 63 -1.42 7.52 18.94
N ASN A 64 -0.99 6.94 20.06
CA ASN A 64 0.28 6.22 20.17
C ASN A 64 0.30 4.96 19.31
N ILE A 65 -0.78 4.16 19.31
CA ILE A 65 -0.94 2.99 18.45
C ILE A 65 -0.89 3.40 16.98
N ARG A 66 -1.57 4.49 16.61
CA ARG A 66 -1.52 5.01 15.24
C ARG A 66 -0.10 5.41 14.84
N LYS A 67 0.62 6.12 15.72
CA LYS A 67 2.03 6.50 15.51
C LYS A 67 2.96 5.27 15.43
N SER A 68 2.76 4.25 16.27
CA SER A 68 3.56 3.03 16.25
C SER A 68 3.23 2.11 15.07
N ASN A 69 2.03 2.25 14.48
CA ASN A 69 1.63 1.54 13.27
C ASN A 69 2.01 2.30 11.99
N GLN A 70 2.59 3.50 12.09
CA GLN A 70 3.33 4.08 10.98
C GLN A 70 4.65 3.32 10.92
N GLU A 71 4.89 2.61 9.80
CA GLU A 71 6.21 2.03 9.54
C GLU A 71 7.26 3.14 9.62
N ASP A 72 8.45 2.81 10.15
CA ASP A 72 9.56 3.75 10.22
C ASP A 72 9.79 4.35 8.82
N GLU A 73 9.89 5.68 8.75
CA GLU A 73 10.28 6.34 7.51
C GLU A 73 11.61 5.75 7.05
N LEU A 74 11.72 5.23 5.82
CA LEU A 74 13.03 4.83 5.38
C LEU A 74 13.93 6.05 5.28
N THR A 75 15.15 5.83 5.73
CA THR A 75 16.24 6.76 5.53
C THR A 75 16.52 6.95 4.02
N PRO A 76 17.08 8.11 3.63
CA PRO A 76 17.51 8.34 2.25
C PRO A 76 18.44 7.25 1.71
N ASN A 77 19.27 6.65 2.57
CA ASN A 77 20.20 5.59 2.20
C ASN A 77 19.50 4.26 1.86
N GLU A 78 18.43 3.91 2.59
CA GLU A 78 17.62 2.73 2.30
C GLU A 78 16.79 2.95 1.02
N ILE A 79 16.28 4.15 0.79
CA ILE A 79 15.63 4.52 -0.50
C ILE A 79 16.62 4.35 -1.66
N GLU A 80 17.86 4.84 -1.51
CA GLU A 80 18.88 4.69 -2.53
C GLU A 80 19.25 3.22 -2.77
N THR A 81 19.41 2.44 -1.71
CA THR A 81 19.72 1.01 -1.77
C THR A 81 18.61 0.23 -2.46
N ASN A 82 17.35 0.48 -2.11
CA ASN A 82 16.19 -0.15 -2.74
C ASN A 82 16.09 0.20 -4.23
N LEU A 83 16.33 1.47 -4.59
CA LEU A 83 16.34 1.90 -5.99
C LEU A 83 17.46 1.22 -6.79
N ARG A 84 18.64 1.02 -6.18
CA ARG A 84 19.75 0.31 -6.80
C ARG A 84 19.37 -1.16 -7.05
N SER A 85 18.82 -1.83 -6.05
CA SER A 85 18.33 -3.21 -6.17
C SER A 85 17.26 -3.35 -7.25
N LEU A 86 16.27 -2.45 -7.29
CA LEU A 86 15.23 -2.45 -8.32
C LEU A 86 15.82 -2.30 -9.73
N LYS A 87 16.76 -1.36 -9.92
CA LYS A 87 17.44 -1.17 -11.22
C LYS A 87 18.21 -2.42 -11.64
N THR A 88 18.91 -3.08 -10.71
CA THR A 88 19.64 -4.33 -10.97
C THR A 88 18.68 -5.46 -11.33
N ASN A 89 17.59 -5.64 -10.57
CA ASN A 89 16.59 -6.68 -10.85
C ASN A 89 15.93 -6.47 -12.22
N LEU A 90 15.56 -5.23 -12.54
CA LEU A 90 15.03 -4.90 -13.86
C LEU A 90 16.06 -5.14 -14.95
N ALA A 91 17.35 -4.83 -14.74
CA ALA A 91 18.40 -5.07 -15.73
C ALA A 91 18.58 -6.56 -16.04
N ASN A 92 18.40 -7.43 -15.04
CA ASN A 92 18.54 -8.88 -15.17
C ASN A 92 17.23 -9.58 -15.58
N SER A 93 16.14 -8.84 -15.75
CA SER A 93 14.84 -9.40 -16.12
C SER A 93 14.67 -9.41 -17.64
N GLU A 94 14.31 -10.59 -18.15
CA GLU A 94 13.89 -10.84 -19.53
C GLU A 94 12.39 -10.51 -19.75
N ALA A 95 11.68 -10.08 -18.71
CA ALA A 95 10.26 -9.77 -18.84
C ALA A 95 10.03 -8.56 -19.77
N PRO A 96 8.99 -8.58 -20.61
CA PRO A 96 8.71 -7.48 -21.56
C PRO A 96 8.58 -6.10 -20.89
N TYR A 97 7.91 -6.03 -19.73
CA TYR A 97 7.75 -4.78 -18.98
C TYR A 97 9.07 -4.21 -18.43
N ALA A 98 10.11 -5.04 -18.27
CA ALA A 98 11.35 -4.63 -17.62
C ALA A 98 12.05 -3.51 -18.40
N GLN A 99 12.00 -3.54 -19.73
CA GLN A 99 12.59 -2.50 -20.57
C GLN A 99 11.92 -1.14 -20.38
N HIS A 100 10.60 -1.12 -20.29
CA HIS A 100 9.80 0.09 -20.09
C HIS A 100 10.08 0.71 -18.72
N PHE A 101 10.11 -0.11 -17.67
CA PHE A 101 10.41 0.37 -16.32
C PHE A 101 11.85 0.89 -16.20
N ARG A 102 12.83 0.26 -16.86
CA ARG A 102 14.21 0.79 -16.94
C ARG A 102 14.25 2.17 -17.60
N LYS A 103 13.49 2.38 -18.69
CA LYS A 103 13.41 3.67 -19.40
C LYS A 103 12.78 4.75 -18.52
N TYR A 104 11.71 4.43 -17.82
CA TYR A 104 11.04 5.35 -16.88
C TYR A 104 11.95 5.74 -15.70
N LEU A 105 12.59 4.77 -15.05
CA LEU A 105 13.49 5.02 -13.92
C LEU A 105 14.75 5.81 -14.30
N LYS A 106 15.22 5.72 -15.55
CA LYS A 106 16.29 6.58 -16.08
C LYS A 106 15.85 8.04 -16.26
N LYS A 107 14.58 8.27 -16.58
CA LYS A 107 14.00 9.62 -16.73
C LYS A 107 13.70 10.28 -15.38
N LYS A 108 13.32 9.50 -14.35
CA LYS A 108 13.03 10.01 -13.00
C LYS A 108 14.34 10.39 -12.27
N LYS A 109 14.78 11.65 -12.40
CA LYS A 109 16.06 12.13 -11.86
C LYS A 109 16.06 12.47 -10.37
N ASN A 110 14.90 12.62 -9.73
CA ASN A 110 14.86 13.24 -8.41
C ASN A 110 14.42 12.26 -7.32
N THR A 111 15.40 11.58 -6.72
CA THR A 111 15.22 10.69 -5.58
C THR A 111 14.79 11.44 -4.32
N SER A 112 15.08 12.74 -4.22
CA SER A 112 14.68 13.58 -3.09
C SER A 112 13.18 13.88 -3.03
N LYS A 113 12.41 13.49 -4.06
CA LYS A 113 10.94 13.60 -4.11
C LYS A 113 10.24 12.27 -3.79
N LEU A 114 10.99 11.23 -3.45
CA LEU A 114 10.44 9.92 -3.08
C LEU A 114 10.21 9.94 -1.56
N SER A 115 8.96 9.72 -1.13
CA SER A 115 8.58 9.61 0.28
C SER A 115 7.94 8.24 0.56
N TRP A 116 7.94 7.84 1.84
CA TRP A 116 7.29 6.62 2.32
C TRP A 116 5.78 6.72 2.37
N GLU A 117 5.24 7.94 2.55
CA GLU A 117 3.80 8.22 2.54
C GLU A 117 3.13 7.81 1.22
N VAL A 118 3.91 7.74 0.13
CA VAL A 118 3.45 7.18 -1.13
C VAL A 118 4.53 6.19 -1.59
N PRO A 119 4.48 4.93 -1.13
CA PRO A 119 5.55 3.96 -1.31
C PRO A 119 6.05 3.95 -2.76
N LEU A 120 7.36 3.78 -2.96
CA LEU A 120 7.87 3.54 -4.32
C LEU A 120 7.10 2.40 -4.99
N ALA A 121 6.74 1.34 -4.25
CA ALA A 121 5.85 0.29 -4.77
C ALA A 121 4.47 0.82 -5.21
N SER A 122 3.87 1.75 -4.47
CA SER A 122 2.59 2.40 -4.79
C SER A 122 2.68 3.47 -5.89
N GLN A 123 3.86 4.02 -6.23
CA GLN A 123 4.04 4.92 -7.38
C GLN A 123 4.66 4.26 -8.61
N VAL A 124 5.30 3.11 -8.44
CA VAL A 124 6.06 2.42 -9.50
C VAL A 124 5.27 1.20 -9.97
N ILE A 125 4.56 0.49 -9.10
CA ILE A 125 3.96 -0.82 -9.43
C ILE A 125 2.52 -0.88 -8.89
N CYS A 126 1.76 0.20 -9.04
CA CYS A 126 0.30 0.15 -8.85
C CYS A 126 -0.38 0.38 -10.20
N ALA A 127 -1.56 -0.22 -10.39
CA ALA A 127 -2.33 -0.09 -11.62
C ALA A 127 -2.58 1.38 -12.01
N ASP A 128 -2.77 2.24 -11.01
CA ASP A 128 -3.07 3.65 -11.22
C ASP A 128 -1.83 4.53 -11.46
N SER A 129 -0.63 3.96 -11.35
CA SER A 129 0.61 4.71 -11.49
C SER A 129 0.85 5.15 -12.92
N GLU A 130 1.49 6.31 -13.08
CA GLU A 130 1.83 6.86 -14.38
C GLU A 130 2.72 5.90 -15.19
N MET A 131 3.59 5.13 -14.53
CA MET A 131 4.44 4.14 -15.20
C MET A 131 3.65 2.96 -15.75
N VAL A 132 2.63 2.49 -15.03
CA VAL A 132 1.79 1.36 -15.47
C VAL A 132 0.79 1.80 -16.55
N LYS A 133 0.25 3.03 -16.47
CA LYS A 133 -0.55 3.64 -17.55
C LYS A 133 0.25 3.83 -18.83
N LEU A 134 1.49 4.33 -18.73
CA LEU A 134 2.39 4.42 -19.88
C LEU A 134 2.70 3.04 -20.48
N LEU A 135 2.78 1.99 -19.65
CA LEU A 135 2.96 0.63 -20.14
C LEU A 135 1.71 0.13 -20.88
N GLU A 136 0.51 0.38 -20.34
CA GLU A 136 -0.77 0.06 -21.00
C GLU A 136 -0.90 0.77 -22.36
N GLU A 137 -0.47 2.03 -22.45
CA GLU A 137 -0.52 2.83 -23.67
C GLU A 137 0.56 2.47 -24.70
N GLU A 138 1.82 2.26 -24.25
CA GLU A 138 2.96 2.01 -25.14
C GLU A 138 3.08 0.53 -25.57
N ASP A 139 2.65 -0.42 -24.72
CA ASP A 139 2.89 -1.85 -24.91
C ASP A 139 1.88 -2.74 -24.14
N VAL A 140 0.69 -2.90 -24.74
CA VAL A 140 -0.43 -3.66 -24.16
C VAL A 140 -0.06 -5.11 -23.84
N GLU A 141 0.80 -5.75 -24.64
CA GLU A 141 1.25 -7.13 -24.38
C GLU A 141 2.14 -7.20 -23.14
N ALA A 142 3.09 -6.27 -23.00
CA ALA A 142 3.91 -6.17 -21.80
C ALA A 142 3.09 -5.78 -20.56
N TYR A 143 2.05 -4.95 -20.73
CA TYR A 143 1.10 -4.61 -19.68
C TYR A 143 0.31 -5.82 -19.21
N ASN A 144 -0.27 -6.59 -20.12
CA ASN A 144 -1.00 -7.81 -19.78
C ASN A 144 -0.09 -8.84 -19.10
N PHE A 145 1.13 -9.05 -19.61
CA PHE A 145 2.13 -9.91 -18.96
C PHE A 145 2.49 -9.46 -17.55
N PHE A 146 2.49 -8.16 -17.29
CA PHE A 146 2.74 -7.58 -15.98
C PHE A 146 1.54 -7.75 -15.02
N MET A 147 0.32 -7.64 -15.53
CA MET A 147 -0.93 -7.78 -14.75
C MET A 147 -1.35 -9.24 -14.54
N ASP A 148 -0.84 -10.16 -15.37
CA ASP A 148 -1.19 -11.57 -15.28
C ASP A 148 -0.69 -12.19 -13.96
N PRO A 149 -1.57 -12.88 -13.22
CA PRO A 149 -1.17 -13.61 -12.02
C PRO A 149 -0.08 -14.63 -12.36
N ALA A 150 0.98 -14.65 -11.56
CA ALA A 150 2.13 -15.55 -11.77
C ALA A 150 1.73 -17.04 -11.91
N GLU A 151 0.59 -17.45 -11.35
CA GLU A 151 0.05 -18.81 -11.40
C GLU A 151 -0.41 -19.26 -12.80
N LEU A 152 -0.72 -18.35 -13.72
CA LEU A 152 -1.17 -18.69 -15.08
C LEU A 152 -0.01 -18.82 -16.08
N SER A 153 1.16 -18.27 -15.75
CA SER A 153 2.33 -18.20 -16.65
C SER A 153 3.10 -19.52 -16.82
N SER A 154 2.82 -20.53 -15.99
CA SER A 154 3.51 -21.83 -15.99
C SER A 154 2.83 -22.91 -16.85
N SER A 155 1.65 -22.63 -17.44
CA SER A 155 0.79 -23.67 -18.05
C SER A 155 0.89 -23.83 -19.57
N SER A 156 1.74 -23.08 -20.28
CA SER A 156 1.79 -23.09 -21.76
C SER A 156 2.97 -23.83 -22.40
N ASN A 157 3.66 -24.71 -21.67
CA ASN A 157 4.76 -25.52 -22.20
C ASN A 157 4.49 -27.04 -22.16
N THR A 158 3.34 -27.49 -22.65
CA THR A 158 3.18 -28.88 -23.09
C THR A 158 1.97 -28.99 -24.01
N GLU A 159 2.20 -28.89 -25.31
CA GLU A 159 1.48 -29.64 -26.34
C GLU A 159 2.01 -29.15 -27.69
N ASN A 160 2.98 -29.89 -28.24
CA ASN A 160 3.21 -30.04 -29.69
C ASN A 160 4.32 -31.09 -29.91
N SER A 161 3.99 -32.35 -29.63
CA SER A 161 4.64 -33.49 -30.28
C SER A 161 3.72 -34.70 -30.16
N SER A 162 2.84 -34.85 -31.14
CA SER A 162 2.22 -36.11 -31.51
C SER A 162 1.50 -35.96 -32.84
N THR A 163 2.24 -36.03 -33.95
CA THR A 163 1.65 -36.55 -35.19
C THR A 163 2.01 -38.03 -35.29
N VAL A 164 1.00 -38.81 -34.92
CA VAL A 164 0.87 -40.26 -34.95
C VAL A 164 1.20 -40.84 -36.33
N SER A 165 2.07 -41.85 -36.32
CA SER A 165 2.27 -42.81 -37.41
C SER A 165 0.99 -43.60 -37.69
N SER A 166 0.70 -43.84 -38.97
CA SER A 166 -0.12 -44.98 -39.39
C SER A 166 0.52 -45.71 -40.57
N PRO A 167 0.45 -47.05 -40.61
CA PRO A 167 1.24 -47.88 -41.52
C PRO A 167 0.51 -48.16 -42.84
N ARG A 168 1.26 -48.30 -43.94
CA ARG A 168 0.72 -48.86 -45.20
C ARG A 168 1.72 -49.77 -45.91
N ARG A 169 1.43 -51.06 -45.75
CA ARG A 169 1.52 -52.22 -46.67
C ARG A 169 2.65 -52.30 -47.72
N GLU A 170 3.31 -53.46 -47.66
CA GLU A 170 4.17 -54.16 -48.62
C GLU A 170 4.01 -53.78 -50.09
N GLU A 171 5.14 -53.65 -50.79
CA GLU A 171 5.37 -54.41 -52.03
C GLU A 171 6.88 -54.56 -52.32
N GLU A 172 7.20 -55.76 -52.75
CA GLU A 172 8.48 -56.40 -52.99
C GLU A 172 9.12 -55.93 -54.31
N LYS A 173 10.43 -55.63 -54.34
CA LYS A 173 11.27 -55.96 -55.51
C LYS A 173 12.77 -55.91 -55.26
N ILE A 174 13.31 -57.12 -55.23
CA ILE A 174 14.71 -57.52 -55.43
C ILE A 174 15.29 -56.87 -56.70
N ARG A 175 16.48 -56.24 -56.62
CA ARG A 175 17.49 -56.35 -57.67
C ARG A 175 18.91 -56.05 -57.18
N THR A 176 19.78 -57.03 -57.41
CA THR A 176 21.23 -57.06 -57.18
C THR A 176 22.03 -56.43 -58.33
N ARG A 177 23.33 -56.21 -58.03
CA ARG A 177 24.49 -55.85 -58.90
C ARG A 177 24.66 -54.34 -59.12
N LYS A 178 25.85 -53.77 -58.91
CA LYS A 178 27.18 -54.23 -59.31
C LYS A 178 28.26 -53.82 -58.31
#